data_AF-A0A223AQD4-F1
#
_entry.id   AF-A0A223AQD4-F1
#
_cell.length_a   1.000
_cell.length_b   1.000
_cell.length_c   1.000
_cell.angle_alpha   90.00
_cell.angle_beta   90.00
_cell.angle_gamma   90.00
#
_symmetry.space_group_name_H-M   'P 1'
#
loop_
_entity.id
_entity.type
_entity.pdbx_description
1 polymer ?
#
loop_
_entity_poly.entity_id
_entity_poly.type
_entity_poly.pdbx_seq_one_letter_code
_entity_poly.pdbx_strand_id
1 'polypeptide(L)'
;MATNNERSVTYKILDHMGVLATYKNNWSKELNLIQWNDRTPKFDIRDWDSDHEHMSRGITLHEDEARELSRLLADRFENMSVAEDESN
;
A
#
# COMPACT_ATOMS: atom_id res chain seq x y z
N MET A 1 -13.14 8.97 -35.07
CA MET A 1 -11.94 9.38 -34.31
C MET A 1 -12.36 9.51 -32.85
N ALA A 2 -12.27 8.45 -32.05
CA ALA A 2 -12.49 8.56 -30.61
C ALA A 2 -11.12 8.71 -29.95
N THR A 3 -10.83 9.88 -29.40
CA THR A 3 -9.57 10.21 -28.74
C THR A 3 -9.47 9.45 -27.42
N ASN A 4 -8.39 8.71 -27.24
CA ASN A 4 -8.07 7.86 -26.08
C ASN A 4 -7.72 8.67 -24.79
N ASN A 5 -8.47 9.73 -24.46
CA ASN A 5 -8.08 10.68 -23.42
C ASN A 5 -9.22 11.14 -22.48
N GLU A 6 -10.11 10.24 -22.06
CA GLU A 6 -11.18 10.59 -21.10
C GLU A 6 -11.44 9.49 -20.05
N ARG A 7 -10.37 8.90 -19.51
CA ARG A 7 -10.46 8.07 -18.29
C ARG A 7 -9.40 8.49 -17.29
N SER A 8 -9.48 9.74 -16.83
CA SER A 8 -8.73 10.17 -15.66
C SER A 8 -9.19 9.34 -14.46
N VAL A 9 -8.25 8.64 -13.83
CA VAL A 9 -8.50 7.94 -12.58
C VAL A 9 -8.44 8.96 -11.46
N THR A 10 -9.53 9.14 -10.71
CA THR A 10 -9.54 9.98 -9.52
C THR A 10 -9.31 9.12 -8.27
N TYR A 11 -8.69 9.71 -7.26
CA TYR A 11 -8.48 9.05 -5.98
C TYR A 11 -8.57 10.04 -4.83
N LYS A 12 -8.90 9.52 -3.65
CA LYS A 12 -8.84 10.24 -2.37
C LYS A 12 -8.15 9.33 -1.36
N ILE A 13 -7.06 9.81 -0.76
CA ILE A 13 -6.45 9.13 0.39
C ILE A 13 -7.34 9.45 1.59
N LEU A 14 -8.04 8.44 2.10
CA LEU A 14 -8.95 8.58 3.24
C LEU A 14 -8.22 8.40 4.57
N ASP A 15 -7.20 7.55 4.59
CA ASP A 15 -6.36 7.30 5.76
C ASP A 15 -4.94 6.95 5.32
N HIS A 16 -3.95 7.49 6.04
CA HIS A 16 -2.53 7.19 5.83
C HIS A 16 -2.04 6.37 7.02
N MET A 17 -1.81 5.08 6.79
CA MET A 17 -1.49 4.13 7.86
C MET A 17 0.00 4.10 8.17
N GLY A 18 0.86 4.34 7.18
CA GLY A 18 2.29 4.47 7.41
C GLY A 18 3.16 4.35 6.18
N VAL A 19 4.43 4.71 6.37
CA VAL A 19 5.49 4.62 5.36
C VAL A 19 6.28 3.32 5.60
N LEU A 20 6.30 2.46 4.58
CA LEU A 20 7.06 1.20 4.58
C LEU A 20 8.53 1.42 4.19
N ALA A 21 8.81 2.38 3.30
CA ALA A 21 10.17 2.72 2.89
C ALA A 21 10.25 4.15 2.36
N THR A 22 11.39 4.82 2.58
CA THR A 22 11.70 6.13 2.01
C THR A 22 12.87 6.02 1.04
N TYR A 23 12.79 6.71 -0.11
CA TYR A 23 13.79 6.68 -1.15
C TYR A 23 14.51 8.04 -1.31
N LYS A 24 15.71 8.03 -1.90
CA LYS A 24 16.55 9.23 -2.07
C LYS A 24 15.94 10.30 -2.99
N ASN A 25 14.92 9.95 -3.76
CA ASN A 25 14.25 10.81 -4.72
C ASN A 25 12.99 11.50 -4.15
N ASN A 26 12.81 11.53 -2.83
CA ASN A 26 11.59 12.02 -2.15
C ASN A 26 10.32 11.21 -2.49
N TRP A 27 10.50 9.95 -2.87
CA TRP A 27 9.39 9.01 -2.97
C TRP A 27 9.32 8.14 -1.72
N SER A 28 8.12 7.74 -1.34
CA SER A 28 7.85 6.87 -0.21
C SER A 28 6.95 5.72 -0.64
N LYS A 29 7.30 4.49 -0.24
CA LYS A 29 6.38 3.36 -0.27
C LYS A 29 5.46 3.45 0.94
N GLU A 30 4.16 3.47 0.72
CA GLU A 30 3.17 3.72 1.79
C GLU A 30 2.08 2.65 1.79
N LEU A 31 1.43 2.50 2.94
CA LEU A 31 0.16 1.80 3.11
C LEU A 31 -0.92 2.83 3.42
N ASN A 32 -1.92 2.92 2.54
CA ASN A 32 -2.99 3.89 2.61
C ASN A 32 -4.37 3.21 2.44
N LEU A 33 -5.42 3.85 2.95
CA LEU A 33 -6.81 3.56 2.57
C LEU A 33 -7.22 4.55 1.48
N ILE A 34 -7.49 4.06 0.27
CA ILE A 34 -7.74 4.90 -0.90
C ILE A 34 -9.12 4.62 -1.48
N GLN A 35 -9.86 5.70 -1.75
CA GLN A 35 -11.08 5.66 -2.53
C GLN A 35 -10.78 5.96 -4.00
N TRP A 36 -10.95 4.96 -4.87
CA TRP A 36 -10.76 5.10 -6.32
C TRP A 36 -12.09 5.43 -7.02
N ASN A 37 -12.13 6.51 -7.80
CA ASN A 37 -13.30 6.91 -8.60
C ASN A 37 -14.63 6.90 -7.80
N ASP A 38 -14.59 7.40 -6.56
CA ASP A 38 -15.71 7.44 -5.61
C ASP A 38 -16.35 6.06 -5.30
N ARG A 39 -15.59 4.96 -5.47
CA ARG A 39 -16.03 3.59 -5.15
C ARG A 39 -15.78 3.22 -3.69
N THR A 40 -15.99 1.96 -3.32
CA THR A 40 -15.62 1.45 -2.00
C THR A 40 -14.12 1.67 -1.75
N PRO A 41 -13.73 2.26 -0.60
CA PRO A 41 -12.34 2.40 -0.21
C PRO A 41 -11.64 1.04 -0.13
N LYS A 42 -10.36 1.02 -0.50
CA LYS A 42 -9.53 -0.19 -0.49
C LYS A 42 -8.17 0.13 0.11
N PHE A 43 -7.55 -0.89 0.70
CA PHE A 43 -6.17 -0.80 1.15
C PHE A 43 -5.26 -0.76 -0.06
N ASP A 44 -4.18 -0.03 0.04
CA ASP A 44 -3.31 0.18 -1.09
C ASP A 44 -1.86 0.36 -0.66
N ILE A 45 -0.97 -0.38 -1.34
CA ILE A 45 0.47 -0.29 -1.16
C ILE A 45 1.10 0.15 -2.47
N ARG A 46 1.67 1.35 -2.49
CA ARG A 46 2.38 1.90 -3.66
C ARG A 46 3.39 2.96 -3.27
N ASP A 47 4.20 3.38 -4.24
CA ASP A 47 5.09 4.52 -4.04
C ASP A 47 4.40 5.81 -4.46
N TRP A 48 4.53 6.83 -3.62
CA TRP A 48 4.05 8.19 -3.82
C TRP A 48 5.22 9.16 -3.85
N ASP A 49 5.08 10.27 -4.56
CA ASP A 49 5.93 11.44 -4.36
C ASP A 49 5.53 12.20 -3.09
N SER A 50 6.36 13.17 -2.68
CA SER A 50 6.18 13.92 -1.44
C SER A 50 4.86 14.68 -1.32
N ASP A 51 4.26 15.03 -2.46
CA ASP A 51 3.02 15.82 -2.53
C ASP A 51 1.78 14.95 -2.85
N HIS A 52 1.96 13.62 -2.94
CA HIS A 52 0.93 12.66 -3.34
C HIS A 52 0.23 13.02 -4.67
N GLU A 53 0.93 13.64 -5.61
CA GLU A 53 0.41 13.97 -6.95
C GLU A 53 0.68 12.84 -7.94
N HIS A 54 1.85 12.21 -7.82
CA HIS A 54 2.32 11.14 -8.67
C HIS A 54 2.44 9.84 -7.89
N MET A 55 2.13 8.74 -8.57
CA MET A 55 2.14 7.42 -7.98
C MET A 55 2.74 6.39 -8.92
N SER A 56 3.44 5.41 -8.35
CA SER A 56 4.01 4.29 -9.09
C SER A 56 2.97 3.18 -9.26
N ARG A 57 3.37 2.09 -9.93
CA ARG A 57 2.60 0.86 -9.93
C ARG A 57 2.63 0.25 -8.53
N GLY A 58 1.44 0.02 -7.97
CA GLY A 58 1.28 -0.65 -6.67
C GLY A 58 0.30 -1.80 -6.72
N ILE A 59 -0.19 -2.17 -5.54
CA ILE A 59 -1.21 -3.20 -5.34
C ILE A 59 -2.34 -2.62 -4.49
N THR A 60 -3.57 -2.85 -4.95
CA THR A 60 -4.79 -2.54 -4.20
C THR A 60 -5.36 -3.84 -3.65
N LEU A 61 -5.73 -3.83 -2.38
CA LEU A 61 -6.22 -4.98 -1.64
C LEU A 61 -7.64 -4.69 -1.14
N HIS A 62 -8.53 -5.67 -1.28
CA HIS A 62 -9.78 -5.71 -0.55
C HIS A 62 -9.54 -5.92 0.94
N GLU A 63 -10.55 -5.63 1.77
CA GLU A 63 -10.42 -5.77 3.22
C GLU A 63 -10.00 -7.19 3.64
N ASP A 64 -10.60 -8.22 3.06
CA ASP A 64 -10.26 -9.62 3.36
C ASP A 64 -8.82 -9.97 2.96
N GLU A 65 -8.34 -9.44 1.83
CA GLU A 65 -6.96 -9.64 1.36
C GLU A 65 -5.95 -8.92 2.27
N ALA A 66 -6.27 -7.70 2.71
CA ALA A 66 -5.43 -6.94 3.63
C ALA A 66 -5.37 -7.59 5.02
N ARG A 67 -6.49 -8.13 5.50
CA ARG A 67 -6.57 -8.86 6.77
C ARG A 67 -5.73 -10.13 6.73
N GLU A 68 -5.83 -10.90 5.66
CA GLU A 68 -5.03 -12.12 5.50
C GLU A 68 -3.55 -11.80 5.32
N LEU A 69 -3.19 -10.75 4.56
CA LEU A 69 -1.81 -10.29 4.45
C LEU A 69 -1.24 -9.90 5.82
N SER A 70 -2.00 -9.17 6.64
CA SER A 70 -1.58 -8.79 7.99
C SER A 70 -1.34 -10.03 8.86
N ARG A 71 -2.22 -11.04 8.78
CA ARG A 71 -2.07 -12.31 9.51
C ARG A 71 -0.80 -13.07 9.09
N LEU A 72 -0.58 -13.21 7.78
CA LEU A 72 0.59 -13.91 7.24
C LEU A 72 1.92 -13.23 7.59
N LEU A 73 1.95 -11.89 7.59
CA LEU A 73 3.11 -11.12 8.01
C LEU A 73 3.37 -11.28 9.51
N ALA A 74 2.32 -11.18 10.34
CA ALA A 74 2.43 -11.41 11.79
C ALA A 74 2.98 -12.83 12.08
N ASP A 75 2.38 -13.86 11.49
CA ASP A 75 2.85 -15.25 11.62
C ASP A 75 4.34 -15.37 11.24
N ARG A 76 4.80 -14.71 10.17
CA ARG A 76 6.20 -14.79 9.71
C ARG A 76 7.20 -14.18 10.69
N PHE A 77 6.82 -13.10 11.39
CA PHE A 77 7.71 -12.38 12.30
C PHE A 77 7.58 -12.88 13.75
N GLU A 78 6.40 -13.31 14.18
CA GLU A 78 6.23 -13.95 15.49
C GLU A 78 6.96 -15.30 15.55
N ASN A 79 6.90 -16.10 14.48
CA ASN A 79 7.67 -17.35 14.38
C ASN A 79 9.20 -17.15 14.28
N MET A 80 9.68 -15.91 14.09
CA MET A 80 11.11 -15.61 14.12
C MET A 80 11.65 -15.53 15.56
N SER A 81 10.79 -15.24 16.54
CA SER A 81 11.18 -15.16 17.96
C SER A 81 11.61 -16.49 18.59
N VAL A 82 11.29 -17.63 17.94
CA VAL A 82 11.61 -18.97 18.45
C VAL A 82 12.94 -19.51 17.89
N ALA A 83 13.43 -18.96 16.77
CA ALA A 83 14.59 -19.51 16.08
C ALA A 83 15.95 -18.93 16.54
N GLU A 84 15.95 -17.85 17.33
CA GLU A 84 17.19 -17.21 17.81
C GLU A 84 17.67 -17.75 19.17
N ASP A 85 16.89 -18.61 19.84
CA ASP A 85 17.22 -19.15 21.17
C ASP A 85 17.90 -20.54 21.15
N GLU A 86 18.07 -21.19 19.98
CA GLU A 86 18.75 -22.50 19.87
C GLU A 86 20.21 -22.42 19.40
N SER A 87 20.83 -21.24 19.53
CA SER A 87 22.28 -21.07 19.34
C SER A 87 22.92 -20.40 20.55
N ASN A 88 22.89 -21.09 21.70
CA ASN A 88 23.82 -20.85 22.80
C ASN A 88 24.29 -22.18 23.42
#